data_AF-A0A961T675-F1
#
_entry.id   AF-A0A961T675-F1
#
_cell.length_a   1.000
_cell.length_b   1.000
_cell.length_c   1.000
_cell.angle_alpha   90.00
_cell.angle_beta   90.00
_cell.angle_gamma   90.00
#
_symmetry.space_group_name_H-M   'P 1'
#
loop_
_entity.id
_entity.type
_entity.pdbx_description
1 polymer ?
#
loop_
_entity_poly.entity_id
_entity_poly.type
_entity_poly.pdbx_seq_one_letter_code
_entity_poly.pdbx_strand_id
1 'polypeptide(L)' 'MTRQRQIVGLFALVLIGLAVAGCGRKAPLDTPFQAATEARKQAIENDDENVPPEPKPPVADKPFILDPLI' A
#
# COMPACT_ATOMS: atom_id res chain seq x y z
N MET A 1 -36.10 -15.50 17.09
CA MET A 1 -36.08 -14.81 15.76
C MET A 1 -35.16 -13.57 15.71
N THR A 2 -35.10 -12.73 16.74
CA THR A 2 -34.25 -11.51 16.77
C THR A 2 -32.75 -11.79 16.69
N ARG A 3 -32.25 -12.78 17.44
CA ARG A 3 -30.83 -13.17 17.47
C ARG A 3 -30.33 -13.69 16.11
N GLN A 4 -31.16 -14.45 15.39
CA GLN A 4 -30.83 -14.95 14.04
C GLN A 4 -30.76 -13.81 13.02
N ARG A 5 -31.69 -12.84 13.09
CA ARG A 5 -31.68 -11.65 12.22
C ARG A 5 -30.45 -10.78 12.46
N GLN A 6 -30.02 -10.64 13.72
CA GLN A 6 -28.79 -9.91 14.07
C GLN A 6 -27.53 -10.58 13.52
N ILE A 7 -27.43 -11.92 13.65
CA ILE A 7 -26.28 -12.68 13.12
C ILE A 7 -26.19 -12.54 11.60
N VAL A 8 -27.32 -12.66 10.88
CA VAL A 8 -27.36 -12.51 9.42
C VAL A 8 -26.98 -11.09 8.98
N GLY A 9 -27.49 -10.07 9.68
CA GLY A 9 -27.14 -8.68 9.40
C GLY A 9 -25.65 -8.38 9.61
N LEU A 10 -25.06 -8.91 10.69
CA LEU A 10 -23.65 -8.74 10.98
C LEU A 10 -22.77 -9.43 9.92
N PHE A 11 -23.14 -10.64 9.50
CA PHE A 11 -22.46 -11.35 8.42
C PHE A 11 -22.52 -10.59 7.09
N ALA A 12 -23.67 -10.03 6.74
CA ALA A 12 -23.83 -9.26 5.51
C ALA A 12 -22.92 -8.03 5.48
N LEU A 13 -22.80 -7.30 6.60
CA LEU A 13 -21.90 -6.15 6.72
C LEU A 13 -20.43 -6.54 6.56
N VAL A 14 -20.01 -7.66 7.16
CA VAL A 14 -18.64 -8.17 7.02
C VAL A 14 -18.32 -8.52 5.56
N LEU A 15 -19.23 -9.19 4.86
CA LEU A 15 -19.05 -9.55 3.45
C LEU A 15 -18.96 -8.33 2.53
N ILE A 16 -19.80 -7.32 2.77
CA ILE A 16 -19.74 -6.05 2.05
C ILE A 16 -18.40 -5.34 2.31
N GLY A 17 -17.95 -5.30 3.56
CA GLY A 17 -16.65 -4.72 3.92
C GLY A 17 -15.47 -5.40 3.21
N LEU A 18 -15.45 -6.74 3.17
CA LEU A 18 -14.42 -7.51 2.48
C LEU A 18 -14.43 -7.29 0.96
N ALA A 19 -15.62 -7.21 0.34
CA ALA A 19 -15.75 -6.99 -1.09
C ALA A 19 -15.22 -5.61 -1.53
N VAL A 20 -15.40 -4.58 -0.69
CA VAL A 20 -14.94 -3.21 -0.99
C VAL A 20 -13.47 -3.02 -0.62
N ALA A 21 -12.97 -3.68 0.44
CA ALA A 21 -11.56 -3.58 0.85
C ALA A 21 -10.57 -4.03 -0.24
N GLY A 22 -10.95 -5.02 -1.08
CA GLY A 22 -10.13 -5.50 -2.19
C GLY A 22 -10.30 -4.73 -3.50
N CYS A 23 -11.42 -4.02 -3.71
CA CYS A 23 -11.71 -3.34 -4.98
C CYS A 23 -10.95 -2.03 -5.20
N GLY A 24 -10.19 -1.54 -4.21
CA GLY A 24 -9.51 -0.25 -4.27
C GLY A 24 -8.08 -0.26 -4.81
N ARG A 25 -7.39 -1.42 -4.84
CA ARG A 25 -5.97 -1.48 -5.26
C ARG A 25 -5.82 -2.20 -6.60
N LYS A 26 -6.44 -1.64 -7.64
CA LYS A 26 -6.31 -2.13 -9.03
C LYS A 26 -5.03 -1.65 -9.74
N ALA A 27 -4.34 -0.65 -9.20
CA ALA A 27 -3.08 -0.19 -9.76
C ALA A 27 -1.91 -1.03 -9.20
N PRO A 28 -0.88 -1.34 -10.01
CA PRO A 28 0.37 -1.87 -9.48
C PRO A 28 0.90 -0.91 -8.41
N LEU A 29 1.52 -1.47 -7.36
CA LEU A 29 2.23 -0.63 -6.41
C LEU A 29 3.39 0.06 -7.13
N ASP A 30 3.56 1.36 -6.86
CA ASP A 30 4.76 2.07 -7.27
C ASP A 30 5.99 1.32 -6.75
N THR A 31 7.03 1.26 -7.59
CA THR A 31 8.31 0.74 -7.12
C THR A 31 8.84 1.62 -5.99
N PRO A 32 9.67 1.10 -5.06
CA PRO A 32 10.25 1.92 -4.00
C PRO A 32 10.97 3.17 -4.51
N PHE A 33 11.61 3.07 -5.69
CA PHE A 33 12.26 4.18 -6.36
C PHE A 33 11.27 5.25 -6.84
N GLN A 34 10.17 4.84 -7.48
CA GLN A 34 9.11 5.75 -7.93
C GLN A 34 8.46 6.45 -6.73
N ALA A 35 8.09 5.69 -5.70
CA ALA A 35 7.49 6.25 -4.48
C ALA A 35 8.41 7.30 -3.82
N ALA A 36 9.72 7.03 -3.73
CA ALA A 36 10.68 7.98 -3.17
C ALA A 36 10.86 9.23 -4.05
N THR A 37 10.77 9.08 -5.37
CA THR A 37 10.90 10.20 -6.31
C THR A 37 9.69 11.13 -6.21
N GLU A 38 8.48 10.58 -6.21
CA GLU A 38 7.25 11.36 -6.08
C GLU A 38 7.16 12.03 -4.70
N ALA A 39 7.52 11.34 -3.62
CA ALA A 39 7.57 11.93 -2.28
C ALA A 39 8.53 13.14 -2.21
N ARG A 40 9.69 13.05 -2.87
CA ARG A 40 10.63 14.17 -2.94
C ARG A 40 10.06 15.34 -3.76
N LYS A 41 9.45 15.06 -4.91
CA LYS A 41 8.82 16.12 -5.74
C LYS A 41 7.73 16.84 -4.96
N GLN A 42 6.89 16.10 -4.25
CA GLN A 42 5.85 16.66 -3.40
C GLN A 42 6.43 17.51 -2.27
N ALA A 43 7.49 17.05 -1.60
CA ALA A 43 8.15 17.85 -0.56
C ALA A 43 8.71 19.16 -1.11
N ILE A 44 9.26 19.16 -2.34
CA ILE A 44 9.76 20.38 -3.00
C ILE A 44 8.60 21.30 -3.40
N GLU A 45 7.51 20.76 -3.94
CA GLU A 45 6.34 21.54 -4.36
C GLU A 45 5.62 22.20 -3.18
N ASN A 46 5.59 21.52 -2.02
CA ASN A 46 4.97 22.02 -0.80
C ASN A 46 5.91 22.88 0.06
N ASP A 47 7.14 23.15 -0.40
CA ASP A 47 8.16 23.91 0.32
C ASP A 47 8.44 23.34 1.73
N ASP A 48 8.44 22.00 1.84
CA ASP A 48 8.67 21.31 3.09
C ASP A 48 10.11 21.55 3.59
N GLU A 49 10.24 21.82 4.89
CA GLU A 49 11.53 22.03 5.55
C GLU A 49 12.45 20.79 5.47
N ASN A 50 11.88 19.60 5.28
CA ASN A 50 12.61 18.35 5.17
C ASN A 50 12.39 17.68 3.80
N VAL A 51 13.12 18.15 2.80
CA VAL A 51 13.13 17.49 1.48
C VAL A 51 13.94 16.19 1.57
N PRO A 52 13.34 15.03 1.21
CA PRO A 52 14.05 13.76 1.16
C PRO A 52 15.26 13.81 0.21
N PRO A 53 16.35 13.07 0.52
CA PRO A 53 17.51 13.00 -0.36
C PRO A 53 17.14 12.41 -1.73
N GLU A 54 17.93 12.73 -2.75
CA GLU A 54 17.69 12.24 -4.10
C GLU A 54 17.71 10.71 -4.15
N PRO A 55 16.66 10.05 -4.68
CA PRO A 55 16.61 8.60 -4.77
C PRO A 55 17.74 8.09 -5.66
N LYS A 56 18.51 7.12 -5.16
CA LYS A 56 19.53 6.45 -5.98
C LYS A 56 18.84 5.53 -7.00
N PRO A 57 19.31 5.50 -8.25
CA PRO A 57 18.75 4.59 -9.25
C PRO A 57 18.84 3.15 -8.75
N PRO A 58 17.83 2.31 -9.08
CA PRO A 58 17.83 0.91 -8.67
C PRO A 58 19.13 0.25 -9.15
N VAL A 59 19.88 -0.31 -8.21
CA VAL A 59 21.02 -1.18 -8.49
C VAL A 59 20.47 -2.52 -8.97
N ALA A 60 21.08 -3.06 -10.03
CA ALA A 60 20.70 -4.34 -10.64
C ALA A 60 20.39 -5.42 -9.59
N ASP A 61 19.42 -6.29 -9.91
CA ASP A 61 18.85 -7.31 -9.03
C ASP A 61 19.94 -8.08 -8.28
N LYS A 62 20.20 -7.65 -7.05
CA LYS A 62 21.08 -8.35 -6.12
C LYS A 62 20.20 -9.32 -5.33
N PRO A 63 20.60 -10.60 -5.23
CA PRO A 63 19.85 -11.56 -4.44
C PRO A 63 19.73 -11.05 -3.01
N PHE A 64 18.56 -11.23 -2.42
CA PHE A 64 18.34 -10.85 -1.04
C PHE A 64 19.05 -11.87 -0.15
N ILE A 65 19.76 -11.42 0.88
CA ILE A 65 20.57 -12.32 1.72
C ILE A 65 19.72 -13.39 2.42
N LEU A 66 18.41 -13.15 2.54
CA LEU A 66 17.45 -14.08 3.14
C LEU A 66 16.72 -14.96 2.11
N ASP A 67 17.00 -14.83 0.80
CA ASP A 67 16.45 -15.75 -0.22
C ASP A 67 16.76 -17.23 0.07
N PRO A 68 17.91 -17.61 0.66
CA PRO A 68 18.18 -19.01 1.01
C PRO A 68 17.34 -19.56 2.17
N LEU A 69 16.57 -18.72 2.87
CA LEU A 69 15.78 -19.08 4.05
C LEU A 69 14.30 -19.33 3.74
N ILE A 70 13.89 -19.23 2.46
CA ILE A 70 12.50 -19.39 1.99
C ILE A 70 12.40 -20.64 1.11
#